data_AF-I3ZRD3-F1
#
_entry.id   AF-I3ZRD3-F1
#
_cell.length_a   1.000
_cell.length_b   1.000
_cell.length_c   1.000
_cell.angle_alpha   90.00
_cell.angle_beta   90.00
_cell.angle_gamma   90.00
#
_symmetry.space_group_name_H-M   'P 1'
#
loop_
_entity.id
_entity.type
_entity.pdbx_description
1 polymer ?
#
loop_
_entity_poly.entity_id
_entity_poly.type
_entity_poly.pdbx_seq_one_letter_code
_entity_poly.pdbx_strand_id
1 'polypeptide(L)'
;MDRIKLLAGLSAVLILIATGATWAITRDINTTIVILTLASTLATVMMAVTIYELDIALKELNFEAVSEVYEMMDENLKENISKIKRWHAEDLQAGRISGGVLVGPASGDFLKDEERVKAVSDASRVLNRVGYFIYRDFVGDWFIQEQYAGLILESFLAMRPYLKALRDSRECEGNEECENGPWFLRRFYLLLVVISYQYLCKNFNKNCEKVFEKYKESVGKPVPSKWLADDVKSWLKKKGYKEYLKENA
;
A
#
# COMPACT_ATOMS: atom_id res chain seq x y z
N MET A 1 2.18 9.19 18.47
CA MET A 1 1.11 9.58 19.42
C MET A 1 1.54 9.40 20.87
N ASP A 2 2.17 8.28 21.24
CA ASP A 2 2.59 8.03 22.64
C ASP A 2 3.69 8.97 23.15
N ARG A 3 4.64 9.37 22.29
CA ARG A 3 5.67 10.36 22.68
C ARG A 3 5.09 11.75 22.98
N ILE A 4 4.04 12.19 22.29
CA ILE A 4 3.37 13.48 22.53
C ILE A 4 2.60 13.43 23.85
N LYS A 5 1.90 12.32 24.12
CA LYS A 5 1.24 12.10 25.42
C LYS A 5 2.25 12.06 26.57
N LEU A 6 3.43 11.47 26.33
CA LEU A 6 4.51 11.38 27.31
C LEU A 6 5.17 12.74 27.57
N LEU A 7 5.41 13.54 26.52
CA LEU A 7 5.89 14.93 26.64
C LEU A 7 4.86 15.81 27.35
N ALA A 8 3.59 15.77 26.96
CA ALA A 8 2.51 16.51 27.62
C ALA A 8 2.37 16.11 29.10
N GLY A 9 2.50 14.82 29.40
CA GLY A 9 2.51 14.31 30.78
C GLY A 9 3.71 14.83 31.59
N LEU A 10 4.92 14.77 31.04
CA LEU A 10 6.13 15.31 31.67
C LEU A 10 6.01 16.82 31.92
N SER A 11 5.52 17.57 30.94
CA SER A 11 5.28 19.02 31.08
C SER A 11 4.26 19.31 32.17
N ALA A 12 3.15 18.56 32.24
CA ALA A 12 2.14 18.73 33.29
C ALA A 12 2.71 18.45 34.70
N VAL A 13 3.53 17.41 34.84
CA VAL A 13 4.21 17.08 36.11
C VAL A 13 5.20 18.18 36.51
N LEU A 14 6.01 18.67 35.57
CA LEU A 14 6.96 19.77 35.84
C LEU A 14 6.26 21.07 36.24
N ILE A 15 5.15 21.40 35.58
CA ILE A 15 4.32 22.56 35.93
C ILE A 15 3.75 22.40 37.35
N LEU A 16 3.23 21.22 37.69
CA LEU A 16 2.71 20.94 39.04
C LEU A 16 3.79 21.08 40.11
N ILE A 17 4.99 20.53 39.89
CA ILE A 17 6.11 20.62 40.82
C ILE A 17 6.56 22.08 40.98
N ALA A 18 6.73 22.81 39.88
CA ALA A 18 7.14 24.21 39.90
C ALA A 18 6.11 25.08 40.64
N THR A 19 4.82 24.85 40.39
CA THR A 19 3.74 25.60 41.03
C THR A 19 3.65 25.29 42.52
N GLY A 20 3.78 24.01 42.90
CA GLY A 20 3.78 23.58 44.30
C GLY A 20 4.98 24.11 45.08
N ALA A 21 6.18 24.11 44.49
CA ALA A 21 7.38 24.67 45.09
C ALA A 21 7.28 26.20 45.24
N THR A 22 6.77 26.89 44.21
CA THR A 22 6.55 28.34 44.25
C THR A 22 5.58 28.72 45.37
N TRP A 23 4.44 28.02 45.47
CA TRP A 23 3.45 28.22 46.52
C TRP A 23 4.03 28.01 47.92
N ALA A 24 4.85 26.96 48.10
CA ALA A 24 5.50 26.67 49.37
C ALA A 24 6.47 27.77 49.82
N ILE A 25 7.11 28.47 48.87
CA ILE A 25 8.11 29.51 49.14
C ILE A 25 7.46 30.89 49.30
N THR A 26 6.57 31.29 48.39
CA THR A 26 6.03 32.66 48.37
C THR A 26 4.76 32.81 49.20
N ARG A 27 3.92 31.76 49.30
CA ARG A 27 2.55 31.80 49.86
C ARG A 27 1.69 32.96 49.32
N ASP A 28 2.04 33.49 48.15
CA ASP A 28 1.31 34.56 47.48
C ASP A 28 0.59 34.00 46.24
N ILE A 29 -0.72 34.22 46.23
CA ILE A 29 -1.61 33.77 45.17
C ILE A 29 -1.26 34.46 43.84
N ASN A 30 -0.96 35.77 43.87
CA ASN A 30 -0.70 36.51 42.63
C ASN A 30 0.60 36.06 41.96
N THR A 31 1.69 35.95 42.73
CA THR A 31 2.97 35.47 42.20
C THR A 31 2.88 34.02 41.69
N THR A 32 2.14 33.15 42.38
CA THR A 32 1.95 31.75 41.96
C THR A 32 1.14 31.64 40.67
N ILE A 33 0.08 32.44 40.51
CA ILE A 33 -0.74 32.48 39.29
C ILE A 33 0.09 32.98 38.09
N VAL A 34 0.92 34.01 38.28
CA VAL A 34 1.78 34.54 37.21
C VAL A 34 2.76 33.47 36.72
N ILE A 35 3.43 32.76 37.64
CA ILE A 35 4.38 31.70 37.29
C ILE A 35 3.68 30.52 36.60
N LEU A 36 2.53 30.09 37.11
CA LEU A 36 1.73 29.03 36.49
C LEU A 36 1.30 29.41 35.07
N THR A 37 0.84 30.65 34.88
CA THR A 37 0.39 31.15 33.57
C THR A 37 1.55 31.21 32.58
N LEU A 38 2.71 31.69 33.02
CA LEU A 38 3.94 31.75 32.20
C LEU A 38 4.39 30.35 31.79
N ALA A 39 4.46 29.41 32.75
CA ALA A 39 4.86 28.02 32.50
C ALA A 39 3.89 27.28 31.56
N SER A 40 2.59 27.49 31.74
CA SER A 40 1.55 26.88 30.89
C SER A 40 1.61 27.44 29.46
N THR A 41 1.85 28.73 29.31
CA THR A 41 2.01 29.38 28.01
C THR A 41 3.24 28.85 27.28
N LEU A 42 4.38 28.77 27.97
CA LEU A 42 5.62 28.20 27.42
C LEU A 42 5.45 26.75 26.99
N ALA A 43 4.82 25.91 27.81
CA ALA A 43 4.56 24.51 27.47
C ALA A 43 3.63 24.36 26.26
N THR A 44 2.60 25.22 26.14
CA THR A 44 1.69 25.22 25.00
C THR A 44 2.42 25.61 23.71
N VAL A 45 3.27 26.64 23.76
CA VAL A 45 4.09 27.06 22.62
C VAL A 45 5.06 25.95 22.21
N MET A 46 5.76 25.32 23.16
CA MET A 46 6.64 24.19 22.84
C MET A 46 5.89 23.02 22.20
N MET A 47 4.74 22.62 22.75
CA MET A 47 3.92 21.56 22.14
C MET A 47 3.45 21.94 20.74
N ALA A 48 3.02 23.18 20.52
CA ALA A 48 2.63 23.66 19.21
C ALA A 48 3.80 23.58 18.22
N VAL A 49 4.98 24.09 18.59
CA VAL A 49 6.19 24.01 17.76
C VAL A 49 6.56 22.56 17.44
N THR A 50 6.57 21.67 18.43
CA THR A 50 6.87 20.24 18.20
C THR A 50 5.84 19.56 17.30
N ILE A 51 4.56 19.92 17.39
CA ILE A 51 3.52 19.42 16.48
C ILE A 51 3.77 19.93 15.06
N TYR A 52 4.12 21.21 14.90
CA TYR A 52 4.46 21.79 13.60
C TYR A 52 5.72 21.16 12.98
N GLU A 53 6.79 20.98 13.76
CA GLU A 53 8.02 20.30 13.32
C GLU A 53 7.72 18.85 12.91
N LEU A 54 6.87 18.15 13.66
CA LEU A 54 6.44 16.81 13.30
C LEU A 54 5.62 16.80 12.00
N ASP A 55 4.72 17.76 11.80
CA ASP A 55 3.94 17.90 10.56
C ASP A 55 4.84 18.18 9.35
N ILE A 56 5.85 19.05 9.52
CA ILE A 56 6.86 19.32 8.49
C ILE A 56 7.66 18.06 8.18
N ALA A 57 8.17 17.35 9.19
CA ALA A 57 8.91 16.11 9.00
C ALA A 57 8.06 15.02 8.31
N LEU A 58 6.77 14.93 8.66
CA LEU A 58 5.83 14.02 7.98
C LEU A 58 5.60 14.42 6.52
N LYS A 59 5.49 15.71 6.20
CA LYS A 59 5.37 16.20 4.83
C LYS A 59 6.63 15.94 4.02
N GLU A 60 7.82 16.14 4.60
CA GLU A 60 9.10 15.81 3.97
C GLU A 60 9.21 14.32 3.69
N LEU A 61 8.89 13.47 4.68
CA LEU A 61 8.86 12.01 4.50
C LEU A 61 7.88 11.59 3.40
N ASN A 62 6.69 12.20 3.33
CA ASN A 62 5.72 11.92 2.28
C ASN A 62 6.23 12.37 0.91
N PHE A 63 6.90 13.53 0.83
CA PHE A 63 7.49 14.01 -0.41
C PHE A 63 8.61 13.08 -0.91
N GLU A 64 9.50 12.66 -0.02
CA GLU A 64 10.55 11.68 -0.31
C GLU A 64 9.94 10.34 -0.76
N ALA A 65 8.91 9.85 -0.07
CA ALA A 65 8.23 8.62 -0.44
C ALA A 65 7.53 8.72 -1.80
N VAL A 66 6.92 9.87 -2.12
CA VAL A 66 6.34 10.12 -3.45
C VAL A 66 7.42 10.17 -4.52
N SER A 67 8.55 10.84 -4.27
CA SER A 67 9.69 10.89 -5.20
C SER A 67 10.25 9.48 -5.46
N GLU A 68 10.46 8.70 -4.41
CA GLU A 68 10.89 7.31 -4.48
C GLU A 68 9.88 6.45 -5.26
N VAL A 69 8.57 6.68 -5.11
CA VAL A 69 7.55 6.00 -5.94
C VAL A 69 7.69 6.39 -7.41
N TYR A 70 7.93 7.66 -7.74
CA TYR A 70 8.18 8.06 -9.14
C TYR A 70 9.43 7.39 -9.72
N GLU A 71 10.51 7.34 -8.96
CA GLU A 71 11.76 6.66 -9.36
C GLU A 71 11.58 5.15 -9.47
N MET A 72 10.75 4.53 -8.63
CA MET A 72 10.40 3.11 -8.77
C MET A 72 9.54 2.84 -9.99
N MET A 73 8.70 3.80 -10.38
CA MET A 73 7.83 3.72 -11.55
C MET A 73 8.54 4.23 -12.81
N ASP A 74 9.85 4.00 -12.89
CA ASP A 74 10.76 4.44 -13.95
C ASP A 74 10.58 3.70 -15.28
N GLU A 75 11.46 4.03 -16.23
CA GLU A 75 11.52 3.40 -17.54
C GLU A 75 11.83 1.90 -17.47
N ASN A 76 12.64 1.44 -16.51
CA ASN A 76 12.97 0.03 -16.36
C ASN A 76 11.73 -0.80 -16.00
N LEU A 77 10.92 -0.33 -15.05
CA LEU A 77 9.66 -0.99 -14.73
C LEU A 77 8.71 -0.99 -15.93
N LYS A 78 8.59 0.15 -16.63
CA LYS A 78 7.73 0.28 -17.82
C LYS A 78 8.18 -0.64 -18.96
N GLU A 79 9.48 -0.80 -19.17
CA GLU A 79 10.05 -1.71 -20.16
C GLU A 79 9.71 -3.17 -19.81
N ASN A 80 9.93 -3.58 -18.55
CA ASN A 80 9.58 -4.91 -18.07
C ASN A 80 8.09 -5.19 -18.23
N ILE A 81 7.21 -4.26 -17.83
CA ILE A 81 5.76 -4.39 -18.02
C ILE A 81 5.41 -4.51 -19.51
N SER A 82 6.08 -3.77 -20.38
CA SER A 82 5.85 -3.83 -21.82
C SER A 82 6.25 -5.18 -22.43
N LYS A 83 7.40 -5.74 -22.02
CA LYS A 83 7.83 -7.09 -22.41
C LYS A 83 6.82 -8.15 -21.95
N ILE A 84 6.38 -8.07 -20.69
CA ILE A 84 5.39 -8.99 -20.12
C ILE A 84 4.05 -8.90 -20.86
N LYS A 85 3.58 -7.69 -21.18
CA LYS A 85 2.36 -7.49 -21.98
C LYS A 85 2.46 -8.17 -23.35
N ARG A 86 3.62 -8.06 -24.02
CA ARG A 86 3.89 -8.73 -25.29
C ARG A 86 3.84 -10.26 -25.12
N TRP A 87 4.56 -10.81 -24.15
CA TRP A 87 4.55 -12.25 -23.88
C TRP A 87 3.17 -12.77 -23.52
N HIS A 88 2.38 -12.02 -22.75
CA HIS A 88 0.98 -12.37 -22.45
C HIS A 88 0.15 -12.47 -23.73
N ALA A 89 0.28 -11.51 -24.65
CA ALA A 89 -0.44 -11.55 -25.92
C ALA A 89 -0.03 -12.76 -26.77
N GLU A 90 1.27 -13.06 -26.85
CA GLU A 90 1.81 -14.23 -27.56
C GLU A 90 1.30 -15.55 -26.95
N ASP A 91 1.39 -15.70 -25.64
CA ASP A 91 0.94 -16.92 -24.94
C ASP A 91 -0.59 -17.08 -24.99
N LEU A 92 -1.35 -15.98 -25.00
CA LEU A 92 -2.81 -16.00 -25.19
C LEU A 92 -3.19 -16.43 -26.62
N GLN A 93 -2.43 -16.00 -27.64
CA GLN A 93 -2.62 -16.45 -29.03
C GLN A 93 -2.23 -17.91 -29.22
N ALA A 94 -1.18 -18.36 -28.53
CA ALA A 94 -0.72 -19.74 -28.54
C ALA A 94 -1.59 -20.70 -27.71
N GLY A 95 -2.65 -20.21 -27.05
CA GLY A 95 -3.52 -21.02 -26.19
C GLY A 95 -2.87 -21.52 -24.90
N ARG A 96 -1.74 -20.91 -24.50
CA ARG A 96 -1.00 -21.25 -23.27
C ARG A 96 -1.59 -20.60 -22.02
N ILE A 97 -2.46 -19.60 -22.19
CA ILE A 97 -3.19 -18.94 -21.10
C ILE A 97 -4.69 -19.22 -21.27
N SER A 98 -5.33 -19.71 -20.21
CA SER A 98 -6.78 -19.85 -20.12
C SER A 98 -7.26 -19.44 -18.73
N GLY A 99 -8.36 -18.68 -18.65
CA GLY A 99 -8.90 -18.18 -17.38
C GLY A 99 -7.90 -17.37 -16.56
N GLY A 100 -6.90 -16.75 -17.19
CA GLY A 100 -5.85 -15.98 -16.51
C GLY A 100 -4.78 -16.80 -15.81
N VAL A 101 -4.61 -18.07 -16.18
CA VAL A 101 -3.59 -18.98 -15.65
C VAL A 101 -2.86 -19.66 -16.80
N LEU A 102 -1.57 -19.98 -16.62
CA LEU A 102 -0.82 -20.81 -17.57
C LEU A 102 -1.34 -22.25 -17.56
N VAL A 103 -1.53 -22.84 -18.74
CA VAL A 103 -2.14 -24.16 -18.90
C VAL A 103 -1.09 -25.18 -19.35
N GLY A 104 -1.19 -26.39 -18.80
CA GLY A 104 -0.35 -27.52 -19.20
C GLY A 104 1.15 -27.26 -18.95
N PRO A 105 2.05 -27.61 -19.90
CA PRO A 105 3.49 -27.47 -19.69
C PRO A 105 3.97 -26.01 -19.63
N ALA A 106 3.14 -25.04 -20.05
CA ALA A 106 3.53 -23.64 -20.16
C ALA A 106 3.99 -23.03 -18.81
N SER A 107 3.45 -23.50 -17.68
CA SER A 107 3.93 -23.10 -16.35
C SER A 107 5.38 -23.55 -16.11
N GLY A 108 5.71 -24.79 -16.48
CA GLY A 108 7.06 -25.32 -16.38
C GLY A 108 8.04 -24.66 -17.34
N ASP A 109 7.60 -24.34 -18.56
CA ASP A 109 8.41 -23.64 -19.55
C ASP A 109 8.75 -22.22 -19.10
N PHE A 110 7.76 -21.49 -18.55
CA PHE A 110 8.00 -20.18 -17.94
C PHE A 110 9.00 -20.26 -16.79
N LEU A 111 8.87 -21.23 -15.88
CA LEU A 111 9.78 -21.36 -14.73
C LEU A 111 11.23 -21.68 -15.12
N LYS A 112 11.46 -22.21 -16.32
CA LYS A 112 12.80 -22.46 -16.88
C LYS A 112 13.36 -21.26 -17.65
N ASP A 113 12.53 -20.30 -18.01
CA ASP A 113 12.94 -19.08 -18.70
C ASP A 113 13.38 -18.03 -17.68
N GLU A 114 14.69 -17.98 -17.42
CA GLU A 114 15.28 -17.07 -16.44
C GLU A 114 15.00 -15.59 -16.74
N GLU A 115 14.93 -15.19 -18.01
CA GLU A 115 14.64 -13.81 -18.40
C GLU A 115 13.21 -13.45 -18.01
N ARG A 116 12.25 -14.28 -18.38
CA ARG A 116 10.83 -14.05 -18.07
C ARG A 116 10.57 -14.07 -16.58
N VAL A 117 11.14 -15.05 -15.87
CA VAL A 117 11.02 -15.15 -14.40
C VAL A 117 11.59 -13.92 -13.72
N LYS A 118 12.77 -13.46 -14.15
CA LYS A 118 13.42 -12.26 -13.59
C LYS A 118 12.59 -11.01 -13.83
N ALA A 119 12.15 -10.76 -15.06
CA ALA A 119 11.35 -9.59 -15.40
C ALA A 119 10.04 -9.51 -14.60
N VAL A 120 9.29 -10.63 -14.49
CA VAL A 120 8.06 -10.69 -13.69
C VAL A 120 8.36 -10.53 -12.20
N SER A 121 9.42 -11.16 -11.71
CA SER A 121 9.82 -11.08 -10.30
C SER A 121 10.22 -9.66 -9.90
N ASP A 122 10.98 -8.97 -10.75
CA ASP A 122 11.43 -7.61 -10.52
C ASP A 122 10.27 -6.62 -10.60
N ALA A 123 9.45 -6.68 -11.66
CA ALA A 123 8.29 -5.79 -11.80
C ALA A 123 7.32 -5.94 -10.61
N SER A 124 7.02 -7.17 -10.22
CA SER A 124 6.15 -7.43 -9.07
C SER A 124 6.78 -7.03 -7.72
N ARG A 125 8.11 -7.14 -7.58
CA ARG A 125 8.84 -6.69 -6.37
C ARG A 125 8.72 -5.18 -6.20
N VAL A 126 8.92 -4.44 -7.28
CA VAL A 126 8.82 -2.97 -7.30
C VAL A 126 7.40 -2.53 -6.93
N LEU A 127 6.38 -3.08 -7.61
CA LEU A 127 4.98 -2.76 -7.32
C LEU A 127 4.57 -3.15 -5.90
N ASN A 128 5.11 -4.24 -5.35
CA ASN A 128 4.88 -4.60 -3.95
C ASN A 128 5.53 -3.60 -2.97
N ARG A 129 6.70 -3.03 -3.30
CA ARG A 129 7.35 -1.99 -2.49
C ARG A 129 6.55 -0.68 -2.53
N VAL A 130 6.04 -0.29 -3.69
CA VAL A 130 5.09 0.84 -3.82
C VAL A 130 3.84 0.59 -2.96
N GLY A 131 3.28 -0.61 -3.03
CA GLY A 131 2.12 -1.00 -2.22
C GLY A 131 2.37 -0.93 -0.73
N TYR A 132 3.60 -1.25 -0.30
CA TYR A 132 4.00 -1.11 1.09
C TYR A 132 4.01 0.36 1.55
N PHE A 133 4.49 1.30 0.73
CA PHE A 133 4.45 2.72 1.06
C PHE A 133 3.02 3.24 1.24
N ILE A 134 2.08 2.78 0.41
CA ILE A 134 0.64 3.08 0.56
C ILE A 134 0.08 2.47 1.84
N TYR A 135 0.36 1.19 2.09
CA TYR A 135 -0.09 0.50 3.29
C TYR A 135 0.40 1.19 4.58
N ARG A 136 1.62 1.74 4.55
CA ARG A 136 2.22 2.48 5.67
C ARG A 136 1.76 3.94 5.77
N ASP A 137 0.85 4.39 4.90
CA ASP A 137 0.36 5.76 4.82
C ASP A 137 1.46 6.80 4.53
N PHE A 138 2.61 6.40 3.97
CA PHE A 138 3.66 7.33 3.50
C PHE A 138 3.26 8.00 2.18
N VAL A 139 2.45 7.29 1.38
CA VAL A 139 1.85 7.83 0.16
C VAL A 139 0.34 7.61 0.27
N GLY A 140 -0.44 8.62 -0.11
CA GLY A 140 -1.90 8.51 -0.12
C GLY A 140 -2.37 7.55 -1.22
N ASP A 141 -3.43 6.78 -0.96
CA ASP A 141 -4.04 5.92 -1.96
C ASP A 141 -4.61 6.70 -3.15
N TRP A 142 -5.10 7.92 -2.92
CA TRP A 142 -5.55 8.86 -3.97
C TRP A 142 -4.47 9.11 -5.05
N PHE A 143 -3.20 9.20 -4.65
CA PHE A 143 -2.10 9.47 -5.58
C PHE A 143 -1.96 8.33 -6.59
N ILE A 144 -2.02 7.09 -6.10
CA ILE A 144 -1.97 5.90 -6.96
C ILE A 144 -3.20 5.81 -7.84
N GLN A 145 -4.38 6.12 -7.30
CA GLN A 145 -5.63 6.10 -8.04
C GLN A 145 -5.58 7.01 -9.27
N GLU A 146 -5.13 8.25 -9.10
CA GLU A 146 -5.11 9.24 -10.17
C GLU A 146 -4.00 8.99 -11.18
N GLN A 147 -2.79 8.70 -10.73
CA GLN A 147 -1.61 8.66 -11.59
C GLN A 147 -1.37 7.28 -12.21
N TYR A 148 -1.69 6.20 -11.49
CA TYR A 148 -1.18 4.86 -11.81
C TYR A 148 -2.23 3.76 -11.85
N ALA A 149 -3.52 4.02 -11.57
CA ALA A 149 -4.54 2.98 -11.48
C ALA A 149 -4.64 2.11 -12.75
N GLY A 150 -4.62 2.75 -13.93
CA GLY A 150 -4.66 2.03 -15.21
C GLY A 150 -3.44 1.13 -15.41
N LEU A 151 -2.24 1.67 -15.16
CA LEU A 151 -0.99 0.92 -15.29
C LEU A 151 -0.92 -0.26 -14.33
N ILE A 152 -1.32 -0.06 -13.07
CA ILE A 152 -1.32 -1.10 -12.03
C ILE A 152 -2.31 -2.21 -12.40
N LEU A 153 -3.52 -1.88 -12.83
CA LEU A 153 -4.51 -2.87 -13.22
C LEU A 153 -4.09 -3.64 -14.47
N GLU A 154 -3.64 -2.96 -15.52
CA GLU A 154 -3.13 -3.59 -16.73
C GLU A 154 -1.91 -4.48 -16.46
N SER A 155 -0.97 -4.00 -15.65
CA SER A 155 0.22 -4.77 -15.29
C SER A 155 -0.15 -6.03 -14.52
N PHE A 156 -1.14 -5.95 -13.61
CA PHE A 156 -1.60 -7.12 -12.88
C PHE A 156 -2.24 -8.14 -13.80
N LEU A 157 -3.16 -7.75 -14.67
CA LEU A 157 -3.80 -8.68 -15.62
C LEU A 157 -2.76 -9.35 -16.53
N ALA A 158 -1.77 -8.59 -17.02
CA ALA A 158 -0.68 -9.14 -17.82
C ALA A 158 0.22 -10.10 -17.02
N MET A 159 0.51 -9.79 -15.76
CA MET A 159 1.42 -10.59 -14.92
C MET A 159 0.74 -11.76 -14.21
N ARG A 160 -0.58 -11.74 -14.03
CA ARG A 160 -1.32 -12.68 -13.17
C ARG A 160 -1.01 -14.15 -13.47
N PRO A 161 -0.99 -14.62 -14.74
CA PRO A 161 -0.68 -16.02 -15.03
C PRO A 161 0.72 -16.44 -14.54
N TYR A 162 1.70 -15.56 -14.73
CA TYR A 162 3.08 -15.77 -14.34
C TYR A 162 3.29 -15.64 -12.82
N LEU A 163 2.62 -14.67 -12.19
CA LEU A 163 2.67 -14.50 -10.74
C LEU A 163 2.05 -15.69 -10.02
N LYS A 164 0.98 -16.25 -10.57
CA LYS A 164 0.41 -17.50 -10.07
C LYS A 164 1.41 -18.65 -10.19
N ALA A 165 2.05 -18.85 -11.35
CA ALA A 165 3.08 -19.88 -11.50
C ALA A 165 4.27 -19.70 -10.52
N LEU A 166 4.74 -18.47 -10.32
CA LEU A 166 5.80 -18.16 -9.34
C LEU A 166 5.36 -18.44 -7.90
N ARG A 167 4.12 -18.10 -7.56
CA ARG A 167 3.55 -18.38 -6.25
C ARG A 167 3.44 -19.87 -6.02
N ASP A 168 2.80 -20.58 -6.95
CA ASP A 168 2.52 -22.01 -6.79
C ASP A 168 3.83 -22.79 -6.62
N SER A 169 4.89 -22.40 -7.34
CA SER A 169 6.24 -22.95 -7.21
C SER A 169 6.97 -22.61 -5.90
N ARG A 170 6.65 -21.49 -5.23
CA ARG A 170 7.45 -20.99 -4.08
C ARG A 170 6.72 -21.04 -2.73
N GLU A 171 5.41 -20.88 -2.74
CA GLU A 171 4.57 -20.83 -1.54
C GLU A 171 3.76 -22.12 -1.38
N CYS A 172 3.33 -22.72 -2.49
CA CYS A 172 2.30 -23.75 -2.41
C CYS A 172 2.83 -25.18 -2.53
N GLU A 173 3.95 -25.45 -3.21
CA GLU A 173 4.56 -26.80 -3.31
C GLU A 173 3.55 -27.96 -3.56
N GLY A 174 2.43 -27.69 -4.25
CA GLY A 174 1.36 -28.66 -4.50
C GLY A 174 0.26 -28.77 -3.43
N ASN A 175 0.19 -27.87 -2.45
CA ASN A 175 -0.85 -27.83 -1.43
C ASN A 175 -2.07 -27.00 -1.89
N GLU A 176 -3.21 -27.67 -2.10
CA GLU A 176 -4.48 -27.04 -2.52
C GLU A 176 -5.03 -26.03 -1.49
N GLU A 177 -4.73 -26.18 -0.21
CA GLU A 177 -5.08 -25.19 0.82
C GLU A 177 -4.35 -23.86 0.59
N CYS A 178 -3.12 -23.93 0.07
CA CYS A 178 -2.36 -22.74 -0.32
C CYS A 178 -2.96 -22.05 -1.54
N GLU A 179 -3.43 -22.78 -2.55
CA GLU A 179 -4.00 -22.17 -3.77
C GLU A 179 -5.15 -21.19 -3.45
N ASN A 180 -5.93 -21.53 -2.42
CA ASN A 180 -7.07 -20.74 -1.94
C ASN A 180 -6.72 -19.77 -0.80
N GLY A 181 -5.53 -19.87 -0.22
CA GLY A 181 -5.06 -19.01 0.87
C GLY A 181 -4.53 -17.63 0.42
N PRO A 182 -4.05 -16.82 1.38
CA PRO A 182 -3.46 -15.52 1.11
C PRO A 182 -2.16 -15.62 0.29
N TRP A 183 -1.89 -14.61 -0.54
CA TRP A 183 -0.64 -14.45 -1.30
C TRP A 183 0.35 -13.63 -0.47
N PHE A 184 1.48 -14.22 -0.08
CA PHE A 184 2.40 -13.56 0.85
C PHE A 184 3.49 -12.74 0.15
N LEU A 185 4.14 -13.29 -0.88
CA LEU A 185 5.27 -12.70 -1.59
C LEU A 185 4.94 -11.33 -2.22
N ARG A 186 3.66 -11.09 -2.51
CA ARG A 186 3.16 -9.89 -3.21
C ARG A 186 1.91 -9.30 -2.58
N ARG A 187 1.72 -9.49 -1.27
CA ARG A 187 0.50 -9.06 -0.54
C ARG A 187 0.17 -7.58 -0.71
N PHE A 188 1.17 -6.70 -0.76
CA PHE A 188 0.95 -5.26 -0.90
C PHE A 188 0.71 -4.85 -2.35
N TYR A 189 1.25 -5.61 -3.30
CA TYR A 189 0.88 -5.41 -4.69
C TYR A 189 -0.61 -5.74 -4.90
N LEU A 190 -1.12 -6.81 -4.29
CA LEU A 190 -2.56 -7.11 -4.33
C LEU A 190 -3.41 -5.96 -3.76
N LEU A 191 -2.96 -5.33 -2.66
CA LEU A 191 -3.59 -4.12 -2.12
C LEU A 191 -3.67 -3.00 -3.17
N LEU A 192 -2.59 -2.73 -3.92
CA LEU A 192 -2.59 -1.72 -4.99
C LEU A 192 -3.59 -2.04 -6.09
N VAL A 193 -3.70 -3.32 -6.46
CA VAL A 193 -4.63 -3.77 -7.51
C VAL A 193 -6.08 -3.54 -7.07
N VAL A 194 -6.42 -3.83 -5.82
CA VAL A 194 -7.76 -3.57 -5.27
C VAL A 194 -8.12 -2.09 -5.34
N ILE A 195 -7.22 -1.22 -4.86
CA ILE A 195 -7.41 0.24 -4.86
C ILE A 195 -7.60 0.75 -6.30
N SER A 196 -6.72 0.32 -7.20
CA SER A 196 -6.74 0.72 -8.61
C SER A 196 -8.01 0.26 -9.34
N TYR A 197 -8.40 -1.00 -9.14
CA TYR A 197 -9.63 -1.57 -9.71
C TYR A 197 -10.87 -0.81 -9.23
N GLN A 198 -11.01 -0.61 -7.90
CA GLN A 198 -12.16 0.08 -7.32
C GLN A 198 -12.29 1.50 -7.86
N TYR A 199 -11.19 2.24 -7.97
CA TYR A 199 -11.20 3.59 -8.53
C TYR A 199 -11.56 3.60 -10.02
N LEU A 200 -10.89 2.77 -10.82
CA LEU A 200 -11.02 2.80 -12.27
C LEU A 200 -12.40 2.32 -12.74
N CYS A 201 -12.95 1.26 -12.14
CA CYS A 201 -14.26 0.74 -12.53
C CYS A 201 -15.42 1.58 -11.97
N LYS A 202 -15.23 2.27 -10.84
CA LYS A 202 -16.24 3.19 -10.30
C LYS A 202 -16.32 4.51 -11.09
N ASN A 203 -15.16 5.11 -11.41
CA ASN A 203 -15.10 6.44 -12.01
C ASN A 203 -14.99 6.42 -13.53
N PHE A 204 -14.44 5.35 -14.11
CA PHE A 204 -14.14 5.23 -15.55
C PHE A 204 -14.55 3.85 -16.10
N ASN A 205 -15.80 3.45 -15.91
CA ASN A 205 -16.27 2.09 -16.23
C ASN A 205 -15.92 1.62 -17.65
N LYS A 206 -16.07 2.46 -18.67
CA LYS A 206 -15.69 2.12 -20.06
C LYS A 206 -14.20 1.81 -20.22
N ASN A 207 -13.34 2.47 -19.45
CA ASN A 207 -11.90 2.18 -19.48
C ASN A 207 -11.61 0.88 -18.72
N CYS A 208 -12.32 0.61 -17.63
CA CYS A 208 -12.25 -0.69 -16.93
C CYS A 208 -12.61 -1.83 -17.87
N GLU A 209 -13.74 -1.73 -18.56
CA GLU A 209 -14.20 -2.72 -19.55
C GLU A 209 -13.13 -2.97 -20.63
N LYS A 210 -12.63 -1.91 -21.27
CA LYS A 210 -11.56 -2.02 -22.29
C LYS A 210 -10.30 -2.69 -21.78
N VAL A 211 -9.90 -2.41 -20.53
CA VAL A 211 -8.72 -3.03 -19.92
C VAL A 211 -8.95 -4.54 -19.80
N PHE A 212 -10.09 -5.00 -19.27
CA PHE A 212 -10.38 -6.43 -19.15
C PHE A 212 -10.55 -7.13 -20.51
N GLU A 213 -11.22 -6.48 -21.47
CA GLU A 213 -11.38 -6.99 -22.84
C GLU A 213 -10.04 -7.26 -23.54
N LYS A 214 -9.05 -6.38 -23.34
CA LYS A 214 -7.68 -6.55 -23.89
C LYS A 214 -7.02 -7.86 -23.46
N TYR A 215 -7.38 -8.38 -22.29
CA TYR A 215 -6.86 -9.65 -21.75
C TYR A 215 -7.84 -10.82 -21.94
N LYS A 216 -8.93 -10.62 -22.71
CA LYS A 216 -10.02 -11.60 -22.92
C LYS A 216 -10.68 -12.07 -21.63
N GLU A 217 -10.85 -11.16 -20.67
CA GLU A 217 -11.49 -11.44 -19.39
C GLU A 217 -12.78 -10.65 -19.23
N SER A 218 -13.76 -11.22 -18.52
CA SER A 218 -14.94 -10.48 -18.06
C SER A 218 -14.56 -9.53 -16.93
N VAL A 219 -15.19 -8.36 -16.88
CA VAL A 219 -15.04 -7.45 -15.74
C VAL A 219 -15.50 -8.15 -14.46
N GLY A 220 -14.56 -8.34 -13.55
CA GLY A 220 -14.80 -8.98 -12.26
C GLY A 220 -13.73 -8.55 -11.25
N LYS A 221 -13.84 -8.99 -9.99
CA LYS A 221 -12.83 -8.70 -8.97
C LYS A 221 -11.53 -9.41 -9.38
N PRO A 222 -10.45 -8.68 -9.77
CA PRO A 222 -9.25 -9.32 -10.28
C PRO A 222 -8.46 -10.04 -9.17
N VAL A 223 -8.66 -9.63 -7.91
CA VAL A 223 -8.06 -10.22 -6.72
C VAL A 223 -9.18 -10.76 -5.81
N PRO A 224 -9.34 -12.08 -5.71
CA PRO A 224 -10.24 -12.69 -4.74
C PRO A 224 -9.94 -12.26 -3.30
N SER A 225 -10.97 -12.05 -2.48
CA SER A 225 -10.83 -11.68 -1.06
C SER A 225 -9.94 -12.67 -0.29
N LYS A 226 -10.03 -13.96 -0.63
CA LYS A 226 -9.22 -15.04 -0.05
C LYS A 226 -7.72 -14.89 -0.28
N TRP A 227 -7.28 -14.22 -1.36
CA TRP A 227 -5.86 -13.97 -1.63
C TRP A 227 -5.28 -12.84 -0.78
N LEU A 228 -6.13 -12.02 -0.16
CA LEU A 228 -5.69 -10.91 0.67
C LEU A 228 -5.37 -11.40 2.09
N ALA A 229 -4.22 -11.00 2.61
CA ALA A 229 -3.87 -11.21 4.02
C ALA A 229 -4.79 -10.38 4.94
N ASP A 230 -4.96 -10.82 6.20
CA ASP A 230 -5.92 -10.21 7.11
C ASP A 230 -5.55 -8.78 7.52
N ASP A 231 -4.26 -8.46 7.59
CA ASP A 231 -3.78 -7.09 7.80
C ASP A 231 -4.16 -6.15 6.65
N VAL A 232 -4.01 -6.63 5.41
CA VAL A 232 -4.45 -5.92 4.19
C VAL A 232 -5.97 -5.75 4.16
N LYS A 233 -6.75 -6.79 4.50
CA LYS A 233 -8.22 -6.71 4.59
C LYS A 233 -8.65 -5.66 5.62
N SER A 234 -8.01 -5.66 6.79
CA SER A 234 -8.28 -4.69 7.86
C SER A 234 -8.00 -3.26 7.39
N TRP A 235 -6.86 -3.05 6.73
CA TRP A 235 -6.49 -1.76 6.16
C TRP A 235 -7.50 -1.29 5.10
N LEU A 236 -7.86 -2.17 4.15
CA LEU A 236 -8.84 -1.88 3.10
C LEU A 236 -10.20 -1.52 3.69
N LYS A 237 -10.65 -2.23 4.74
CA LYS A 237 -11.89 -1.91 5.45
C LYS A 237 -11.82 -0.53 6.11
N LYS A 238 -10.71 -0.20 6.78
CA LYS A 238 -10.48 1.12 7.41
C LYS A 238 -10.51 2.26 6.39
N LYS A 239 -9.98 2.02 5.18
CA LYS A 239 -9.92 3.01 4.09
C LYS A 239 -11.17 3.09 3.23
N GLY A 240 -12.22 2.31 3.54
CA GLY A 240 -13.53 2.41 2.88
C GLY A 240 -13.77 1.41 1.75
N TYR A 241 -12.85 0.49 1.48
CA TYR A 241 -12.97 -0.54 0.42
C TYR A 241 -13.77 -1.79 0.85
N LYS A 242 -14.65 -1.65 1.85
CA LYS A 242 -15.41 -2.76 2.46
C LYS A 242 -16.28 -3.54 1.48
N GLU A 243 -16.83 -2.88 0.46
CA GLU A 243 -17.69 -3.52 -0.54
C GLU A 243 -16.91 -4.49 -1.44
N TYR A 244 -15.61 -4.24 -1.66
CA TYR A 244 -14.75 -5.18 -2.39
C TYR A 244 -14.56 -6.48 -1.60
N LEU A 245 -14.50 -6.40 -0.27
CA LEU A 245 -14.21 -7.53 0.60
C LEU A 245 -15.41 -8.46 0.83
N LYS A 246 -16.63 -8.01 0.52
CA LYS A 246 -17.82 -8.87 0.58
C LYS A 246 -17.69 -9.97 -0.46
N GLU A 247 -17.75 -11.22 -0.04
CA GLU A 247 -17.99 -12.32 -0.96
C GLU A 247 -19.44 -12.18 -1.43
N ASN A 248 -19.67 -12.21 -2.74
CA ASN A 248 -21.04 -12.36 -3.23
C ASN A 248 -21.46 -13.75 -2.79
N ALA A 249 -22.40 -13.80 -1.84
CA ALA A 249 -23.10 -15.02 -1.43
C ALA A 249 -23.85 -15.63 -2.63
#